data_AF-A0A1V5JT20-F1
#
_entry.id   AF-A0A1V5JT20-F1
#
_cell.length_a   1.000
_cell.length_b   1.000
_cell.length_c   1.000
_cell.angle_alpha   90.00
_cell.angle_beta   90.00
_cell.angle_gamma   90.00
#
_symmetry.space_group_name_H-M   'P 1'
#
loop_
_entity.id
_entity.type
_entity.pdbx_description
1 polymer ?
#
loop_
_entity_poly.entity_id
_entity_poly.type
_entity_poly.pdbx_seq_one_letter_code
_entity_poly.pdbx_strand_id
1 'polypeptide(L)'
;MVILRHPCITMLKAPPTPRPVRVDPDKCTGCRYCLTHFNCPGIGWDENTKKTFIDRRFCVSCGVCVDACPRDAIVFTGEEA
;
A
#
# COMPACT_ATOMS: atom_id res chain seq x y z
N MET A 1 -0.72 18.10 41.14
CA MET A 1 -1.88 17.43 40.52
C MET A 1 -2.01 17.93 39.09
N VAL A 2 -1.39 17.21 38.15
CA VAL A 2 -1.40 17.57 36.74
C VAL A 2 -2.58 16.82 36.11
N ILE A 3 -3.71 17.49 35.98
CA ILE A 3 -4.83 16.97 35.21
C ILE A 3 -4.46 17.17 33.75
N LEU A 4 -4.04 16.09 33.08
CA LEU A 4 -3.86 16.07 31.64
C LEU A 4 -5.23 16.31 30.99
N ARG A 5 -5.51 17.57 30.64
CA ARG A 5 -6.77 18.04 30.02
C ARG A 5 -6.92 17.66 28.54
N HIS A 6 -6.18 16.67 28.06
CA HIS A 6 -6.37 16.16 26.71
C HIS A 6 -7.23 14.91 26.83
N PRO A 7 -8.56 14.99 26.57
CA PRO A 7 -9.35 13.80 26.38
C PRO A 7 -8.62 12.97 25.33
N CYS A 8 -8.39 11.72 25.69
CA CYS A 8 -7.65 10.72 24.97
C CYS A 8 -7.72 10.92 23.45
N ILE A 9 -6.55 11.03 22.82
CA ILE A 9 -6.31 10.97 21.36
C ILE A 9 -6.99 9.76 20.67
N THR A 10 -7.62 8.88 21.44
CA THR A 10 -8.44 7.74 21.06
C THR A 10 -9.81 8.09 20.47
N MET A 11 -10.16 9.37 20.30
CA MET A 11 -11.46 9.81 19.74
C MET A 11 -11.40 10.47 18.36
N LEU A 12 -10.28 10.43 17.63
CA LEU A 12 -10.25 10.93 16.25
C LEU A 12 -10.05 9.80 15.24
N LYS A 13 -11.12 9.57 14.48
CA LYS A 13 -11.19 8.90 13.18
C LYS A 13 -11.23 7.37 13.27
N ALA A 14 -12.39 6.83 12.86
CA ALA A 14 -12.52 5.43 12.47
C ALA A 14 -11.29 5.00 11.64
N PRO A 15 -10.77 3.77 11.81
CA PRO A 15 -9.67 3.30 10.97
C PRO A 15 -10.06 3.54 9.51
N PRO A 16 -9.18 4.13 8.69
CA PRO A 16 -9.49 4.32 7.28
C PRO A 16 -9.87 2.96 6.71
N THR A 17 -11.03 2.90 6.05
CA THR A 17 -11.48 1.70 5.33
C THR A 17 -10.32 1.23 4.45
N PRO A 18 -9.83 -0.01 4.59
CA PRO A 18 -8.69 -0.46 3.82
C PRO A 18 -9.07 -0.42 2.35
N ARG A 19 -8.36 0.41 1.56
CA ARG A 19 -8.46 0.44 0.11
C ARG A 19 -7.33 -0.41 -0.44
N PRO A 20 -7.54 -1.73 -0.60
CA PRO A 20 -6.45 -2.62 -0.95
C PRO A 20 -5.88 -2.22 -2.31
N VAL A 21 -4.56 -2.26 -2.42
CA VAL A 21 -3.86 -2.04 -3.69
C VAL A 21 -3.48 -3.40 -4.30
N ARG A 22 -3.47 -3.46 -5.62
CA ARG A 22 -3.11 -4.64 -6.40
C ARG A 22 -2.18 -4.25 -7.53
N VAL A 23 -1.29 -5.17 -7.88
CA VAL A 23 -0.44 -5.03 -9.06
C VAL A 23 -1.16 -5.67 -10.24
N ASP A 24 -1.26 -4.92 -11.32
CA ASP A 24 -1.70 -5.40 -12.62
C ASP A 24 -0.53 -6.10 -13.34
N PRO A 25 -0.64 -7.40 -13.62
CA PRO A 25 0.46 -8.18 -14.21
C PRO A 25 0.74 -7.83 -15.67
N ASP A 26 -0.21 -7.21 -16.37
CA ASP A 26 -0.08 -6.82 -17.78
C ASP A 26 0.79 -5.56 -17.90
N LYS A 27 0.50 -4.56 -17.07
CA LYS A 27 1.30 -3.32 -16.99
C LYS A 27 2.66 -3.50 -16.30
N CYS A 28 2.74 -4.40 -15.32
CA CYS A 28 3.96 -4.61 -14.54
C CYS A 28 5.05 -5.27 -15.38
N THR A 29 6.11 -4.54 -15.73
CA THR A 29 7.24 -5.10 -16.50
C THR A 29 8.31 -5.74 -15.64
N GLY A 30 8.16 -5.75 -14.32
CA GLY A 30 9.20 -6.24 -13.42
C GLY A 30 10.39 -5.28 -13.31
N CYS A 31 10.18 -3.97 -13.49
CA CYS A 31 11.24 -2.95 -13.40
C CYS A 31 11.90 -2.81 -12.01
N ARG A 32 11.31 -3.41 -10.97
CA ARG A 32 11.78 -3.38 -9.56
C ARG A 32 11.89 -1.99 -8.93
N TYR A 33 11.41 -0.94 -9.61
CA TYR A 33 11.46 0.44 -9.09
C TYR A 33 10.82 0.57 -7.70
N CYS A 34 9.66 -0.04 -7.50
CA CYS A 34 8.94 -0.07 -6.23
C CYS A 34 9.68 -0.82 -5.10
N LEU A 35 10.57 -1.75 -5.44
CA LEU A 35 11.40 -2.47 -4.46
C LEU A 35 12.65 -1.66 -4.11
N THR A 36 13.34 -1.12 -5.12
CA THR A 36 14.62 -0.43 -4.93
C THR A 36 14.46 0.99 -4.37
N HIS A 37 13.45 1.74 -4.81
CA HIS A 37 13.27 3.14 -4.41
C HIS A 37 12.29 3.32 -3.27
N PHE A 38 11.13 2.65 -3.34
CA PHE A 38 10.09 2.80 -2.32
C PHE A 38 10.28 1.83 -1.14
N ASN A 39 10.82 0.63 -1.38
CA ASN A 39 11.16 -0.37 -0.38
C ASN A 39 10.05 -0.62 0.66
N CYS A 40 8.81 -0.76 0.19
CA CYS A 40 7.66 -1.03 1.06
C CYS A 40 7.61 -2.50 1.47
N PRO A 41 7.44 -2.82 2.77
CA PRO A 41 7.41 -4.20 3.25
C PRO A 41 6.20 -5.00 2.73
N GLY A 42 5.15 -4.32 2.24
CA GLY A 42 4.00 -4.94 1.59
C GLY A 42 4.20 -5.28 0.12
N ILE A 43 5.35 -4.99 -0.49
CA ILE A 43 5.63 -5.30 -1.89
C ILE A 43 6.61 -6.47 -1.94
N GLY A 44 6.17 -7.58 -2.53
CA GLY A 44 6.99 -8.77 -2.75
C GLY A 44 7.39 -8.92 -4.22
N TRP A 45 8.51 -9.59 -4.46
CA TRP A 45 8.97 -9.96 -5.80
C TRP A 45 8.73 -11.46 -6.03
N ASP A 46 8.09 -11.81 -7.13
CA ASP A 46 7.96 -13.19 -7.56
C ASP A 46 9.01 -13.51 -8.64
N GLU A 47 9.89 -14.47 -8.37
CA GLU A 47 10.97 -14.86 -9.28
C GLU A 47 10.47 -15.64 -10.51
N ASN A 48 9.36 -16.36 -10.36
CA ASN A 48 8.80 -17.22 -11.42
C ASN A 48 8.16 -16.39 -12.53
N THR A 49 7.33 -15.41 -12.16
CA THR A 49 6.62 -14.52 -13.08
C THR A 49 7.43 -13.27 -13.43
N LYS A 50 8.50 -12.99 -12.67
CA LYS A 50 9.26 -11.73 -12.72
C LYS A 50 8.36 -10.50 -12.53
N LYS A 51 7.29 -10.66 -11.74
CA LYS A 51 6.35 -9.60 -11.42
C LYS A 51 6.41 -9.26 -9.93
N THR A 52 5.97 -8.06 -9.61
CA THR A 52 5.74 -7.64 -8.22
C THR A 52 4.34 -8.04 -7.79
N PHE A 53 4.19 -8.40 -6.52
CA PHE A 53 2.89 -8.65 -5.89
C PHE A 53 2.77 -7.84 -4.60
N ILE A 54 1.54 -7.65 -4.14
CA ILE A 54 1.27 -6.97 -2.87
C ILE A 54 0.92 -8.00 -1.81
N ASP A 55 1.67 -8.04 -0.72
CA ASP A 55 1.35 -8.81 0.47
C ASP A 55 0.41 -8.00 1.38
N ARG A 56 -0.85 -8.45 1.48
CA ARG A 56 -1.88 -7.76 2.25
C ARG A 56 -1.64 -7.79 3.76
N ARG A 57 -0.77 -8.65 4.27
CA ARG A 57 -0.46 -8.72 5.71
C ARG A 57 0.35 -7.52 6.18
N PHE A 58 1.17 -6.95 5.28
CA PHE A 58 1.99 -5.78 5.55
C PHE A 58 1.49 -4.52 4.88
N CYS A 59 0.62 -4.64 3.86
CA CYS A 59 0.08 -3.50 3.15
C CYS A 59 -0.96 -2.74 4.01
N VAL A 60 -0.61 -1.53 4.42
CA VAL A 60 -1.52 -0.62 5.16
C VAL A 60 -2.40 0.25 4.25
N SER A 61 -2.45 -0.05 2.95
CA SER A 61 -3.26 0.71 1.98
C SER A 61 -2.97 2.22 1.96
N CYS A 62 -1.69 2.61 2.11
CA CYS A 62 -1.30 4.03 2.11
C CYS A 62 -1.45 4.71 0.75
N GLY A 63 -1.48 3.95 -0.35
CA GLY A 63 -1.68 4.47 -1.70
C GLY A 63 -0.43 5.08 -2.36
N VAL A 64 0.67 5.27 -1.62
CA VAL A 64 1.89 5.91 -2.14
C VAL A 64 2.52 5.12 -3.30
N CYS A 65 2.41 3.79 -3.26
CA CYS A 65 2.95 2.92 -4.31
C CYS A 65 2.24 3.08 -5.67
N VAL A 66 0.99 3.55 -5.69
CA VAL A 66 0.24 3.82 -6.92
C VAL A 66 0.90 4.96 -7.68
N ASP A 67 1.14 6.08 -6.99
CA ASP A 67 1.79 7.27 -7.54
C ASP A 67 3.28 7.05 -7.85
N ALA A 68 3.97 6.27 -7.01
CA ALA A 68 5.39 5.96 -7.20
C ALA A 68 5.65 5.01 -8.39
N CYS A 69 4.64 4.36 -8.97
CA CYS A 69 4.85 3.41 -10.06
C CYS A 69 4.93 4.16 -11.40
N PRO A 70 6.10 4.22 -12.08
CA PRO A 70 6.23 4.94 -13.35
C PRO A 70 5.45 4.32 -14.51
N ARG A 71 4.98 3.07 -14.34
CA ARG A 71 4.21 2.30 -15.32
C ARG A 71 2.72 2.26 -14.98
N ASP A 72 2.30 2.89 -13.90
CA ASP A 72 0.92 2.86 -13.42
C ASP A 72 0.39 1.41 -13.29
N ALA A 73 1.29 0.51 -12.87
CA ALA A 73 0.99 -0.91 -12.76
C ALA A 73 0.37 -1.30 -11.41
N ILE A 74 0.34 -0.37 -10.44
CA ILE A 74 -0.23 -0.58 -9.12
C ILE A 74 -1.50 0.24 -9.05
N VAL A 75 -2.64 -0.42 -8.82
CA VAL A 75 -3.96 0.21 -8.80
C VAL A 75 -4.69 -0.11 -7.51
N PHE A 76 -5.61 0.77 -7.10
CA PHE A 76 -6.53 0.45 -6.02
C PHE A 76 -7.53 -0.60 -6.51
N THR A 77 -7.60 -1.75 -5.83
CA THR A 77 -8.71 -2.70 -5.98
C THR A 77 -9.85 -2.18 -5.11
N GLY A 78 -10.52 -1.14 -5.60
CA GLY A 78 -11.76 -0.65 -5.04
C GLY A 78 -12.91 -1.19 -5.86
N GLU A 79 -13.44 -2.34 -5.48
CA GLU A 79 -14.86 -2.61 -5.72
C GLU A 79 -15.56 -2.47 -4.36
N GLU A 80 -16.79 -1.93 -4.40
CA GLU A 80 -17.72 -1.54 -3.33
C GLU A 80 -17.62 -0.05 -2.93
N ALA A 81 -18.46 0.88 -3.42
CA ALA A 81 -19.95 0.94 -3.47
C ALA A 81 -20.60 1.15 -2.09
#